data_AF-Q3MKR6-F1
#
_entry.id   AF-Q3MKR6-F1
#
_cell.length_a   1.000
_cell.length_b   1.000
_cell.length_c   1.000
_cell.angle_alpha   90.00
_cell.angle_beta   90.00
_cell.angle_gamma   90.00
#
_symmetry.space_group_name_H-M   'P 1'
#
loop_
_entity.id
_entity.type
_entity.pdbx_description
1 polymer ?
#
loop_
_entity_poly.entity_id
_entity_poly.type
_entity_poly.pdbx_seq_one_letter_code
_entity_poly.pdbx_strand_id
1 'polypeptide(L)'
;NWAKGHYTEGAELIDEVVDCVRKEMEGCDSPQGLQITQSLGGGTGSGLGTLLLIKIRDNYPDRITCTFSVYPSTKVSDVVVEPYNATLAIHQLLENSDETFVIDNEALFNISHNILKQKQPRYADLNWVISLVMAGITASLRFPGKLNGDLRKMGVNLVPFPRLHFFLIAQAPLFAPGQGKKVKLTVQELTDQMWSSRNFLAGVKPEDGKYLSASCGYRGDIATQEVDDEIAKVQQKLAEDFVQWIPNNIKSSIITVPPNDVKMSGTFVANTTALKGVFQRISASFAKMYKRKAFLHWYKGEGMDEMEFQESDKNLRDLVTEYQDKQD
;
A
#
# COMPACT_ATOMS: atom_id res chain seq x y z
N ASN A 1 14.61 -12.73 9.62
CA ASN A 1 14.24 -14.09 9.20
C ASN A 1 12.74 -14.22 9.39
N TRP A 2 11.98 -14.44 8.32
CA TRP A 2 10.51 -14.57 8.37
C TRP A 2 10.08 -15.81 9.18
N ALA A 3 10.73 -16.97 8.99
CA ALA A 3 10.36 -18.21 9.67
C ALA A 3 10.47 -18.09 11.19
N LYS A 4 11.50 -17.39 11.69
CA LYS A 4 11.60 -17.05 13.12
C LYS A 4 10.39 -16.26 13.64
N GLY A 5 10.01 -15.22 12.90
CA GLY A 5 8.87 -14.39 13.26
C GLY A 5 7.53 -15.11 13.13
N HIS A 6 7.44 -16.14 12.30
CA HIS A 6 6.18 -16.82 12.02
C HIS A 6 5.98 -18.11 12.83
N TYR A 7 7.03 -18.91 13.01
CA TYR A 7 6.95 -20.26 13.58
C TYR A 7 7.56 -20.40 14.98
N THR A 8 8.55 -19.57 15.33
CA THR A 8 9.28 -19.74 16.60
C THR A 8 9.06 -18.55 17.52
N GLU A 9 9.98 -17.59 17.56
CA GLU A 9 9.95 -16.45 18.51
C GLU A 9 8.64 -15.64 18.42
N GLY A 10 8.09 -15.44 17.21
CA GLY A 10 6.83 -14.72 17.07
C GLY A 10 5.61 -15.53 17.49
N ALA A 11 5.63 -16.87 17.35
CA ALA A 11 4.56 -17.74 17.81
C ALA A 11 4.49 -17.83 19.34
N GLU A 12 5.61 -17.62 20.04
CA GLU A 12 5.64 -17.51 21.51
C GLU A 12 5.02 -16.20 22.01
N LEU A 13 5.14 -15.12 21.23
CA LEU A 13 4.64 -13.78 21.62
C LEU A 13 3.23 -13.46 21.12
N ILE A 14 2.70 -14.22 20.16
CA ILE A 14 1.47 -13.83 19.45
C ILE A 14 0.25 -13.76 20.36
N ASP A 15 0.14 -14.67 21.33
CA ASP A 15 -1.02 -14.73 22.23
C ASP A 15 -1.12 -13.47 23.09
N GLU A 16 0.01 -12.96 23.60
CA GLU A 16 0.05 -11.70 24.34
C GLU A 16 -0.39 -10.50 23.48
N VAL A 17 0.05 -10.46 22.22
CA VAL A 17 -0.32 -9.41 21.27
C VAL A 17 -1.81 -9.48 20.94
N VAL A 18 -2.34 -10.68 20.67
CA VAL A 18 -3.77 -10.89 20.37
C VAL A 18 -4.65 -10.54 21.56
N ASP A 19 -4.20 -10.83 22.78
CA ASP A 19 -4.90 -10.43 24.00
C ASP A 19 -4.96 -8.91 24.17
N CYS A 20 -3.89 -8.19 23.81
CA CYS A 20 -3.91 -6.72 23.80
C CYS A 20 -4.88 -6.18 22.74
N VAL A 21 -4.86 -6.75 21.53
CA VAL A 21 -5.80 -6.39 20.47
C VAL A 21 -7.25 -6.63 20.90
N ARG A 22 -7.52 -7.76 21.58
CA ARG A 22 -8.85 -8.07 22.11
C ARG A 22 -9.35 -7.02 23.08
N LYS A 23 -8.53 -6.61 24.04
CA LYS A 23 -8.89 -5.58 25.03
C LYS A 23 -9.26 -4.25 24.36
N GLU A 24 -8.49 -3.81 23.37
CA GLU A 24 -8.78 -2.58 22.64
C GLU A 24 -10.05 -2.70 21.77
N MET A 25 -10.26 -3.86 21.14
CA MET A 25 -11.47 -4.13 20.34
C MET A 25 -12.74 -4.17 21.20
N GLU A 26 -12.69 -4.76 22.39
CA GLU A 26 -13.78 -4.77 23.37
C GLU A 26 -14.05 -3.38 23.97
N GLY A 27 -13.03 -2.53 24.03
CA GLY A 27 -13.16 -1.12 24.45
C GLY A 27 -13.82 -0.21 23.41
N CYS A 28 -14.05 -0.68 22.18
CA CYS A 28 -14.69 0.09 21.13
C CYS A 28 -16.19 -0.20 21.04
N ASP A 29 -17.03 0.83 20.93
CA ASP A 29 -18.48 0.66 20.70
C ASP A 29 -18.78 -0.06 19.37
N SER A 30 -18.05 0.30 18.30
CA SER A 30 -18.18 -0.32 16.98
C SER A 30 -16.87 -0.20 16.18
N PRO A 31 -15.93 -1.14 16.36
CA PRO A 31 -14.66 -1.10 15.65
C PRO A 31 -14.87 -1.36 14.15
N GLN A 32 -14.36 -0.46 13.30
CA GLN A 32 -14.49 -0.63 11.85
C GLN A 32 -13.56 -1.72 11.30
N GLY A 33 -12.35 -1.81 11.85
CA GLY A 33 -11.29 -2.64 11.32
C GLY A 33 -9.96 -2.42 12.03
N LEU A 34 -8.92 -3.10 11.55
CA LEU A 34 -7.57 -3.00 12.05
C LEU A 34 -6.63 -2.49 10.96
N GLN A 35 -5.65 -1.70 11.37
CA GLN A 35 -4.62 -1.18 10.48
C GLN A 35 -3.24 -1.65 10.94
N ILE A 36 -2.53 -2.38 10.08
CA ILE A 36 -1.21 -2.92 10.38
C ILE A 36 -0.15 -2.18 9.55
N THR A 37 0.87 -1.64 10.20
CA THR A 37 2.03 -1.03 9.54
C THR A 37 3.23 -1.96 9.68
N GLN A 38 3.77 -2.44 8.57
CA GLN A 38 4.84 -3.44 8.60
C GLN A 38 5.79 -3.33 7.41
N SER A 39 6.99 -3.91 7.55
CA SER A 39 7.93 -4.08 6.45
C SER A 39 8.02 -5.56 6.05
N LEU A 40 8.02 -5.82 4.75
CA LEU A 40 8.04 -7.20 4.23
C LEU A 40 9.46 -7.75 4.08
N GLY A 41 10.48 -6.89 4.09
CA GLY A 41 11.89 -7.30 4.03
C GLY A 41 12.46 -7.87 5.34
N GLY A 42 11.87 -7.51 6.48
CA GLY A 42 12.35 -7.88 7.82
C GLY A 42 12.06 -9.32 8.24
N GLY A 43 12.22 -9.64 9.52
CA GLY A 43 11.76 -10.90 10.12
C GLY A 43 10.50 -10.73 10.97
N THR A 44 10.49 -9.74 11.87
CA THR A 44 9.35 -9.47 12.75
C THR A 44 8.18 -8.86 11.99
N GLY A 45 8.40 -7.76 11.27
CA GLY A 45 7.33 -7.10 10.51
C GLY A 45 6.71 -8.00 9.44
N SER A 46 7.50 -8.87 8.82
CA SER A 46 7.02 -9.79 7.79
C SER A 46 6.43 -11.07 8.40
N GLY A 47 7.15 -11.77 9.29
CA GLY A 47 6.76 -13.07 9.85
C GLY A 47 5.70 -12.95 10.95
N LEU A 48 6.00 -12.19 12.00
CA LEU A 48 5.06 -11.96 13.11
C LEU A 48 3.88 -11.10 12.64
N GLY A 49 4.14 -10.12 11.76
CA GLY A 49 3.08 -9.28 11.19
C GLY A 49 2.05 -10.09 10.39
N THR A 50 2.49 -11.04 9.55
CA THR A 50 1.54 -11.91 8.85
C THR A 50 0.91 -12.98 9.75
N LEU A 51 1.62 -13.46 10.78
CA LEU A 51 1.01 -14.34 11.78
C LEU A 51 -0.14 -13.62 12.52
N LEU A 52 0.09 -12.37 12.93
CA LEU A 52 -0.93 -11.53 13.55
C LEU A 52 -2.11 -11.29 12.62
N LEU A 53 -1.86 -11.09 11.33
CA LEU A 53 -2.91 -10.94 10.33
C LEU A 53 -3.82 -12.17 10.25
N ILE A 54 -3.27 -13.38 10.26
CA ILE A 54 -4.04 -14.64 10.29
C ILE A 54 -4.89 -14.69 11.56
N LYS A 55 -4.30 -14.44 12.73
CA LYS A 55 -5.03 -14.47 14.01
C LYS A 55 -6.14 -13.41 14.09
N ILE A 56 -5.93 -12.23 13.50
CA ILE A 56 -6.96 -11.20 13.41
C ILE A 56 -8.11 -11.68 12.51
N ARG A 57 -7.80 -12.27 11.36
CA ARG A 57 -8.81 -12.80 10.43
C ARG A 57 -9.64 -13.91 11.07
N ASP A 58 -9.03 -14.80 11.82
CA ASP A 58 -9.71 -15.88 12.55
C ASP A 58 -10.65 -15.34 13.65
N ASN A 59 -10.17 -14.37 14.44
CA ASN A 59 -10.92 -13.84 15.58
C ASN A 59 -11.98 -12.80 15.17
N TYR A 60 -11.76 -12.06 14.08
CA TYR A 60 -12.59 -10.93 13.64
C TYR A 60 -12.88 -10.98 12.12
N PRO A 61 -13.51 -12.05 11.60
CA PRO A 61 -13.67 -12.27 10.16
C PRO A 61 -14.47 -11.17 9.45
N ASP A 62 -15.41 -10.53 10.15
CA ASP A 62 -16.27 -9.47 9.58
C ASP A 62 -15.61 -8.09 9.58
N ARG A 63 -14.43 -7.92 10.20
CA ARG A 63 -13.75 -6.63 10.35
C ARG A 63 -12.76 -6.42 9.22
N ILE A 64 -12.70 -5.19 8.71
CA ILE A 64 -11.76 -4.85 7.64
C ILE A 64 -10.33 -4.86 8.18
N THR A 65 -9.42 -5.49 7.46
CA THR A 65 -7.99 -5.44 7.78
C THR A 65 -7.20 -4.77 6.67
N CYS A 66 -6.68 -3.59 6.99
CA CYS A 66 -5.84 -2.79 6.10
C CYS A 66 -4.37 -2.93 6.48
N THR A 67 -3.48 -3.07 5.49
CA THR A 67 -2.04 -3.08 5.74
C THR A 67 -1.33 -1.95 4.98
N PHE A 68 -0.41 -1.29 5.66
CA PHE A 68 0.58 -0.40 5.07
C PHE A 68 1.90 -1.15 5.04
N SER A 69 2.19 -1.74 3.89
CA SER A 69 3.26 -2.72 3.75
C SER A 69 4.41 -2.10 2.97
N VAL A 70 5.58 -2.02 3.61
CA VAL A 70 6.82 -1.51 2.99
C VAL A 70 7.56 -2.65 2.31
N TYR A 71 7.64 -2.57 0.99
CA TYR A 71 8.28 -3.51 0.10
C TYR A 71 9.78 -3.21 0.02
N PRO A 72 10.62 -4.25 0.07
CA PRO A 72 12.07 -4.09 0.00
C PRO A 72 12.53 -3.63 -1.38
N SER A 73 13.66 -2.92 -1.41
CA SER A 73 14.39 -2.60 -2.65
C SER A 73 15.88 -2.84 -2.45
N THR A 74 16.49 -3.48 -3.45
CA THR A 74 17.93 -3.77 -3.49
C THR A 74 18.80 -2.52 -3.59
N LYS A 75 18.21 -1.35 -3.87
CA LYS A 75 18.94 -0.06 -3.88
C LYS A 75 19.04 0.59 -2.50
N VAL A 76 18.16 0.21 -1.57
CA VAL A 76 17.99 0.88 -0.28
C VAL A 76 18.43 0.00 0.89
N SER A 77 18.38 -1.33 0.74
CA SER A 77 18.72 -2.28 1.80
C SER A 77 19.81 -3.25 1.39
N ASP A 78 20.75 -3.50 2.32
CA ASP A 78 21.84 -4.46 2.19
C ASP A 78 21.44 -5.89 2.64
N VAL A 79 20.21 -6.08 3.11
CA VAL A 79 19.76 -7.38 3.62
C VAL A 79 19.48 -8.33 2.45
N VAL A 80 20.34 -9.33 2.28
CA VAL A 80 20.29 -10.24 1.14
C VAL A 80 19.07 -11.17 1.12
N VAL A 81 18.42 -11.43 2.26
CA VAL A 81 17.28 -12.37 2.39
C VAL A 81 15.90 -11.72 2.25
N GLU A 82 15.83 -10.42 1.96
CA GLU A 82 14.56 -9.70 1.79
C GLU A 82 13.62 -10.32 0.75
N PRO A 83 14.09 -10.82 -0.43
CA PRO A 83 13.19 -11.43 -1.40
C PRO A 83 12.46 -12.65 -0.87
N TYR A 84 13.09 -13.45 0.00
CA TYR A 84 12.41 -14.58 0.66
C TYR A 84 11.34 -14.09 1.62
N ASN A 85 11.70 -13.18 2.54
CA ASN A 85 10.75 -12.66 3.53
C ASN A 85 9.55 -11.99 2.85
N ALA A 86 9.79 -11.22 1.79
CA ALA A 86 8.72 -10.55 1.07
C ALA A 86 7.82 -11.53 0.30
N THR A 87 8.38 -12.56 -0.35
CA THR A 87 7.57 -13.55 -1.08
C THR A 87 6.63 -14.30 -0.13
N LEU A 88 7.15 -14.74 1.01
CA LEU A 88 6.36 -15.44 2.04
C LEU A 88 5.31 -14.52 2.67
N ALA A 89 5.67 -13.26 2.93
CA ALA A 89 4.73 -12.32 3.51
C ALA A 89 3.62 -11.90 2.54
N ILE A 90 3.92 -11.71 1.25
CA ILE A 90 2.92 -11.38 0.22
C ILE A 90 1.93 -12.54 0.06
N HIS A 91 2.41 -13.79 0.10
CA HIS A 91 1.54 -14.96 0.08
C HIS A 91 0.49 -14.90 1.19
N GLN A 92 0.89 -14.55 2.42
CA GLN A 92 -0.05 -14.39 3.54
C GLN A 92 -0.96 -13.16 3.41
N LEU A 93 -0.44 -12.04 2.89
CA LEU A 93 -1.24 -10.84 2.65
C LEU A 93 -2.37 -11.07 1.65
N LEU A 94 -2.07 -11.84 0.60
CA LEU A 94 -3.01 -12.15 -0.48
C LEU A 94 -4.26 -12.89 0.00
N GLU A 95 -4.14 -13.68 1.08
CA GLU A 95 -5.25 -14.48 1.60
C GLU A 95 -5.92 -13.80 2.80
N ASN A 96 -5.17 -13.03 3.59
CA ASN A 96 -5.63 -12.60 4.90
C ASN A 96 -5.89 -11.08 5.01
N SER A 97 -5.46 -10.24 4.06
CA SER A 97 -5.76 -8.79 4.08
C SER A 97 -6.91 -8.42 3.17
N ASP A 98 -7.71 -7.41 3.54
CA ASP A 98 -8.78 -6.87 2.68
C ASP A 98 -8.25 -5.75 1.78
N GLU A 99 -7.25 -5.01 2.28
CA GLU A 99 -6.68 -3.85 1.61
C GLU A 99 -5.19 -3.75 1.93
N THR A 100 -4.32 -3.75 0.91
CA THR A 100 -2.87 -3.61 1.11
C THR A 100 -2.33 -2.42 0.34
N PHE A 101 -1.90 -1.38 1.04
CA PHE A 101 -1.24 -0.22 0.48
C PHE A 101 0.25 -0.53 0.26
N VAL A 102 0.65 -0.54 -1.00
CA VAL A 102 2.01 -0.90 -1.42
C VAL A 102 2.92 0.32 -1.34
N ILE A 103 3.94 0.22 -0.49
CA ILE A 103 4.95 1.26 -0.31
C ILE A 103 6.31 0.67 -0.72
N ASP A 104 6.93 1.18 -1.78
CA ASP A 104 8.26 0.77 -2.24
C ASP A 104 9.33 1.74 -1.75
N ASN A 105 10.33 1.22 -1.04
CA ASN A 105 11.46 2.01 -0.57
C ASN A 105 12.21 2.71 -1.71
N GLU A 106 12.26 2.11 -2.90
CA GLU A 106 12.90 2.73 -4.07
C GLU A 106 12.16 3.99 -4.52
N ALA A 107 10.82 3.91 -4.56
CA ALA A 107 9.98 5.03 -4.97
C ALA A 107 10.06 6.16 -3.95
N LEU A 108 10.02 5.84 -2.65
CA LEU A 108 10.22 6.82 -1.58
C LEU A 108 11.59 7.50 -1.67
N PHE A 109 12.66 6.74 -1.91
CA PHE A 109 13.99 7.32 -2.09
C PHE A 109 14.03 8.29 -3.28
N ASN A 110 13.43 7.90 -4.41
CA ASN A 110 13.33 8.75 -5.60
C ASN A 110 12.51 10.02 -5.33
N ILE A 111 11.41 9.95 -4.57
CA ILE A 111 10.62 11.12 -4.16
C ILE A 111 11.48 12.05 -3.28
N SER A 112 12.11 11.52 -2.24
CA SER A 112 12.93 12.32 -1.32
C SER A 112 14.11 12.99 -2.02
N HIS A 113 14.76 12.29 -2.95
CA HIS A 113 15.90 12.83 -3.70
C HIS A 113 15.47 13.82 -4.78
N ASN A 114 14.52 13.43 -5.65
CA ASN A 114 14.18 14.19 -6.85
C ASN A 114 13.17 15.30 -6.60
N ILE A 115 12.17 15.08 -5.73
CA ILE A 115 11.10 16.05 -5.45
C ILE A 115 11.47 16.89 -4.24
N LEU A 116 11.80 16.27 -3.11
CA LEU A 116 12.11 16.99 -1.87
C LEU A 116 13.53 17.59 -1.88
N LYS A 117 14.33 17.30 -2.91
CA LYS A 117 15.72 17.79 -3.11
C LYS A 117 16.64 17.46 -1.95
N GLN A 118 16.40 16.34 -1.27
CA GLN A 118 17.28 15.85 -0.21
C GLN A 118 18.51 15.19 -0.84
N LYS A 119 19.71 15.75 -0.57
CA LYS A 119 20.97 15.20 -1.10
C LYS A 119 21.23 13.77 -0.63
N GLN A 120 20.91 13.49 0.64
CA GLN A 120 21.03 12.17 1.25
C GLN A 120 19.72 11.86 2.00
N PRO A 121 18.75 11.20 1.34
CA PRO A 121 17.52 10.78 1.99
C PRO A 121 17.79 9.86 3.19
N ARG A 122 17.21 10.19 4.35
CA ARG A 122 17.25 9.35 5.56
C ARG A 122 15.87 8.73 5.80
N TYR A 123 15.80 7.66 6.57
CA TYR A 123 14.52 7.02 6.92
C TYR A 123 13.48 7.99 7.51
N ALA A 124 13.92 9.02 8.24
CA ALA A 124 13.02 10.07 8.73
C ALA A 124 12.29 10.81 7.59
N ASP A 125 12.99 11.06 6.47
CA ASP A 125 12.44 11.76 5.31
C ASP A 125 11.46 10.85 4.54
N LEU A 126 11.77 9.56 4.43
CA LEU A 126 10.89 8.55 3.83
C LEU A 126 9.62 8.37 4.67
N ASN A 127 9.77 8.24 5.99
CA ASN A 127 8.66 8.08 6.94
C ASN A 127 7.76 9.30 6.96
N TRP A 128 8.31 10.51 6.75
CA TRP A 128 7.50 11.71 6.61
C TRP A 128 6.53 11.60 5.42
N VAL A 129 6.99 11.15 4.25
CA VAL A 129 6.12 10.94 3.07
C VAL A 129 5.06 9.88 3.35
N ILE A 130 5.44 8.74 3.96
CA ILE A 130 4.49 7.68 4.34
C ILE A 130 3.41 8.24 5.28
N SER A 131 3.82 9.03 6.28
CA SER A 131 2.89 9.60 7.27
C SER A 131 1.86 10.53 6.65
N LEU A 132 2.23 11.29 5.60
CA LEU A 132 1.30 12.17 4.88
C LEU A 132 0.22 11.36 4.16
N VAL A 133 0.62 10.29 3.46
CA VAL A 133 -0.32 9.43 2.74
C VAL A 133 -1.24 8.71 3.72
N MET A 134 -0.69 8.10 4.78
CA MET A 134 -1.49 7.44 5.81
C MET A 134 -2.50 8.39 6.47
N ALA A 135 -2.08 9.62 6.77
CA ALA A 135 -2.95 10.64 7.31
C ALA A 135 -4.03 11.06 6.30
N GLY A 136 -3.73 11.06 5.00
CA GLY A 136 -4.66 11.33 3.92
C GLY A 136 -5.72 10.26 3.74
N ILE A 137 -5.32 8.98 3.67
CA ILE A 137 -6.22 7.83 3.52
C ILE A 137 -7.20 7.75 4.71
N THR A 138 -6.72 7.98 5.93
CA THR A 138 -7.54 7.94 7.15
C THR A 138 -8.23 9.26 7.47
N ALA A 139 -8.10 10.29 6.63
CA ALA A 139 -8.62 11.63 6.95
C ALA A 139 -10.15 11.65 7.07
N SER A 140 -10.84 10.90 6.20
CA SER A 140 -12.31 10.80 6.18
C SER A 140 -12.89 10.11 7.42
N LEU A 141 -12.08 9.32 8.14
CA LEU A 141 -12.46 8.69 9.40
C LEU A 141 -12.34 9.66 10.58
N ARG A 142 -11.38 10.58 10.51
CA ARG A 142 -11.00 11.47 11.63
C ARG A 142 -11.68 12.82 11.56
N PHE A 143 -12.09 13.25 10.38
CA PHE A 143 -12.65 14.58 10.15
C PHE A 143 -13.94 14.53 9.34
N PRO A 144 -14.89 15.44 9.62
CA PRO A 144 -16.06 15.60 8.77
C PRO A 144 -15.63 16.10 7.38
N GLY A 145 -16.28 15.58 6.35
CA GLY A 145 -16.12 16.00 4.97
C GLY A 145 -17.46 16.22 4.29
N LYS A 146 -17.43 16.91 3.14
CA LYS A 146 -18.61 17.09 2.27
C LYS A 146 -19.01 15.76 1.63
N LEU A 147 -18.04 14.88 1.41
CA LEU A 147 -18.24 13.56 0.83
C LEU A 147 -17.30 12.56 1.51
N ASN A 148 -17.85 11.77 2.44
CA ASN A 148 -17.08 10.83 3.26
C ASN A 148 -17.04 9.42 2.63
N GLY A 149 -15.89 8.78 2.76
CA GLY A 149 -15.71 7.35 2.57
C GLY A 149 -15.14 6.73 3.84
N ASP A 150 -15.74 5.65 4.31
CA ASP A 150 -15.11 4.77 5.30
C ASP A 150 -14.19 3.76 4.61
N LEU A 151 -13.39 3.01 5.38
CA LEU A 151 -12.46 2.01 4.84
C LEU A 151 -13.22 0.94 4.04
N ARG A 152 -14.33 0.42 4.57
CA ARG A 152 -15.14 -0.60 3.89
C ARG A 152 -15.64 -0.13 2.52
N LYS A 153 -16.11 1.10 2.43
CA LYS A 153 -16.60 1.73 1.20
C LYS A 153 -15.46 1.94 0.22
N MET A 154 -14.25 2.24 0.69
CA MET A 154 -13.07 2.29 -0.16
C MET A 154 -12.76 0.90 -0.74
N GLY A 155 -12.69 -0.13 0.10
CA GLY A 155 -12.49 -1.52 -0.35
C GLY A 155 -13.54 -1.97 -1.36
N VAL A 156 -14.83 -1.76 -1.09
CA VAL A 156 -15.93 -2.13 -2.02
C VAL A 156 -15.81 -1.41 -3.37
N ASN A 157 -15.33 -0.16 -3.39
CA ASN A 157 -15.17 0.59 -4.64
C ASN A 157 -13.87 0.25 -5.38
N LEU A 158 -12.83 -0.16 -4.66
CA LEU A 158 -11.49 -0.34 -5.22
C LEU A 158 -11.10 -1.81 -5.48
N VAL A 159 -11.79 -2.78 -4.89
CA VAL A 159 -11.47 -4.20 -4.99
C VAL A 159 -12.56 -4.92 -5.81
N PRO A 160 -12.43 -4.97 -7.15
CA PRO A 160 -13.38 -5.70 -7.99
C PRO A 160 -13.23 -7.22 -7.84
N PHE A 161 -12.04 -7.70 -7.49
CA PHE A 161 -11.73 -9.11 -7.30
C PHE A 161 -11.00 -9.32 -5.97
N PRO A 162 -11.38 -10.31 -5.13
CA PRO A 162 -10.83 -10.46 -3.78
C PRO A 162 -9.31 -10.56 -3.72
N ARG A 163 -8.65 -11.17 -4.70
CA ARG A 163 -7.18 -11.31 -4.75
C ARG A 163 -6.46 -10.03 -5.20
N LEU A 164 -7.13 -9.13 -5.90
CA LEU A 164 -6.56 -7.91 -6.44
C LEU A 164 -6.82 -6.73 -5.51
N HIS A 165 -6.36 -6.81 -4.26
CA HIS A 165 -6.57 -5.79 -3.23
C HIS A 165 -5.30 -5.00 -2.87
N PHE A 166 -4.30 -5.01 -3.76
CA PHE A 166 -3.10 -4.21 -3.60
C PHE A 166 -3.29 -2.84 -4.25
N PHE A 167 -2.94 -1.79 -3.52
CA PHE A 167 -3.17 -0.42 -3.93
C PHE A 167 -1.86 0.33 -4.14
N LEU A 168 -1.82 1.04 -5.27
CA LEU A 168 -0.88 2.10 -5.56
C LEU A 168 -1.35 3.35 -4.84
N ILE A 169 -0.45 4.03 -4.14
CA ILE A 169 -0.77 5.26 -3.42
C ILE A 169 0.12 6.41 -3.86
N ALA A 170 -0.42 7.62 -3.82
CA ALA A 170 0.32 8.85 -4.08
C ALA A 170 -0.16 10.00 -3.18
N GLN A 171 0.72 10.97 -2.96
CA GLN A 171 0.38 12.21 -2.27
C GLN A 171 0.64 13.42 -3.16
N ALA A 172 -0.26 14.39 -3.08
CA ALA A 172 -0.06 15.73 -3.59
C ALA A 172 -0.49 16.77 -2.54
N PRO A 173 0.17 17.92 -2.45
CA PRO A 173 1.45 18.21 -3.09
C PRO A 173 2.60 17.54 -2.32
N LEU A 174 3.75 17.37 -2.98
CA LEU A 174 5.01 17.02 -2.33
C LEU A 174 6.00 18.15 -2.55
N PHE A 175 6.35 18.85 -1.47
CA PHE A 175 7.32 19.95 -1.48
C PHE A 175 8.42 19.70 -0.47
N ALA A 176 9.59 20.26 -0.74
CA ALA A 176 10.63 20.35 0.27
C ALA A 176 10.06 20.97 1.58
N PRO A 177 10.45 20.45 2.76
CA PRO A 177 9.95 20.94 4.04
C PRO A 177 10.01 22.47 4.16
N GLY A 178 8.92 23.09 4.63
CA GLY A 178 8.81 24.54 4.80
C GLY A 178 8.45 25.34 3.54
N GLN A 179 8.38 24.73 2.35
CA GLN A 179 7.96 25.42 1.13
C GLN A 179 6.44 25.39 0.88
N GLY A 180 5.70 24.48 1.53
CA GLY A 180 4.27 24.27 1.27
C GLY A 180 3.39 25.51 1.46
N LYS A 181 3.72 26.41 2.40
CA LYS A 181 2.95 27.65 2.64
C LYS A 181 3.13 28.73 1.57
N LYS A 182 4.19 28.64 0.75
CA LYS A 182 4.54 29.65 -0.26
C LYS A 182 3.91 29.40 -1.62
N VAL A 183 3.44 28.18 -1.87
CA VAL A 183 2.90 27.78 -3.16
C VAL A 183 1.37 27.90 -3.12
N LYS A 184 0.81 28.71 -4.02
CA LYS A 184 -0.63 28.66 -4.33
C LYS A 184 -0.83 27.49 -5.29
N LEU A 185 -1.61 26.50 -4.86
CA LEU A 185 -1.98 25.35 -5.66
C LEU A 185 -3.43 25.49 -6.11
N THR A 186 -3.71 25.02 -7.33
CA THR A 186 -5.08 24.82 -7.81
C THR A 186 -5.50 23.35 -7.65
N VAL A 187 -6.80 23.07 -7.72
CA VAL A 187 -7.32 21.69 -7.70
C VAL A 187 -6.81 20.91 -8.91
N GLN A 188 -6.69 21.57 -10.07
CA GLN A 188 -6.11 20.98 -11.27
C GLN A 188 -4.65 20.53 -11.04
N GLU A 189 -3.79 21.40 -10.51
CA GLU A 189 -2.38 21.06 -10.24
C GLU A 189 -2.23 19.93 -9.21
N LEU A 190 -3.09 19.90 -8.19
CA LEU A 190 -3.14 18.79 -7.24
C LEU A 190 -3.53 17.48 -7.92
N THR A 191 -4.54 17.53 -8.78
CA THR A 191 -5.03 16.37 -9.52
C THR A 191 -3.95 15.86 -10.47
N ASP A 192 -3.32 16.72 -11.25
CA ASP A 192 -2.21 16.34 -12.14
C ASP A 192 -1.04 15.70 -11.37
N GLN A 193 -0.72 16.20 -10.18
CA GLN A 193 0.33 15.61 -9.33
C GLN A 193 -0.07 14.24 -8.76
N MET A 194 -1.34 14.05 -8.37
CA MET A 194 -1.83 12.75 -7.89
C MET A 194 -1.67 11.64 -8.93
N TRP A 195 -1.86 11.98 -10.21
CA TRP A 195 -1.73 11.04 -11.33
C TRP A 195 -0.30 10.97 -11.92
N SER A 196 0.65 11.71 -11.34
CA SER A 196 2.03 11.68 -11.79
C SER A 196 2.79 10.49 -11.18
N SER A 197 3.42 9.69 -12.04
CA SER A 197 4.29 8.58 -11.61
C SER A 197 5.44 9.00 -10.71
N ARG A 198 5.81 10.29 -10.71
CA ARG A 198 6.82 10.87 -9.82
C ARG A 198 6.37 10.91 -8.36
N ASN A 199 5.07 10.97 -8.10
CA ASN A 199 4.49 11.06 -6.76
C ASN A 199 4.02 9.71 -6.23
N PHE A 200 4.14 8.64 -7.01
CA PHE A 200 3.75 7.30 -6.62
C PHE A 200 4.70 6.74 -5.57
N LEU A 201 4.15 6.15 -4.52
CA LEU A 201 4.93 5.48 -3.48
C LEU A 201 5.32 4.05 -3.87
N ALA A 202 4.97 3.57 -5.06
CA ALA A 202 5.46 2.31 -5.60
C ALA A 202 6.18 2.52 -6.94
N GLY A 203 7.25 1.77 -7.19
CA GLY A 203 8.05 1.86 -8.41
C GLY A 203 7.34 1.22 -9.60
N VAL A 204 6.28 1.87 -10.09
CA VAL A 204 5.47 1.43 -11.23
C VAL A 204 5.30 2.56 -12.23
N LYS A 205 5.15 2.18 -13.50
CA LYS A 205 4.82 3.12 -14.57
C LYS A 205 3.34 2.95 -14.92
N PRO A 206 2.55 4.04 -14.98
CA PRO A 206 1.15 3.98 -15.41
C PRO A 206 0.97 3.23 -16.72
N GLU A 207 1.87 3.47 -17.69
CA GLU A 207 1.82 2.90 -19.04
C GLU A 207 2.05 1.38 -19.11
N ASP A 208 2.58 0.76 -18.04
CA ASP A 208 2.81 -0.69 -18.00
C ASP A 208 1.54 -1.47 -17.63
N GLY A 209 0.43 -0.77 -17.33
CA GLY A 209 -0.81 -1.35 -16.88
C GLY A 209 -2.05 -0.52 -17.20
N LYS A 210 -3.19 -0.96 -16.65
CA LYS A 210 -4.45 -0.22 -16.67
C LYS A 210 -4.98 -0.03 -15.25
N TYR A 211 -5.66 1.07 -15.01
CA TYR A 211 -6.38 1.32 -13.78
C TYR A 211 -7.70 0.52 -13.78
N LEU A 212 -7.88 -0.31 -12.76
CA LEU A 212 -9.16 -0.97 -12.49
C LEU A 212 -10.12 0.05 -11.87
N SER A 213 -9.66 0.74 -10.84
CA SER A 213 -10.43 1.70 -10.06
C SER A 213 -9.50 2.63 -9.30
N ALA A 214 -9.97 3.84 -9.00
CA ALA A 214 -9.21 4.85 -8.28
C ALA A 214 -10.07 5.65 -7.31
N SER A 215 -9.44 6.15 -6.26
CA SER A 215 -10.02 7.01 -5.24
C SER A 215 -9.11 8.22 -5.03
N CYS A 216 -9.68 9.41 -5.16
CA CYS A 216 -9.02 10.70 -4.95
C CYS A 216 -9.61 11.38 -3.70
N GLY A 217 -8.84 11.39 -2.62
CA GLY A 217 -9.19 12.08 -1.38
C GLY A 217 -8.62 13.49 -1.34
N TYR A 218 -9.47 14.48 -1.57
CA TYR A 218 -9.11 15.89 -1.47
C TYR A 218 -9.32 16.39 -0.03
N ARG A 219 -8.40 17.22 0.45
CA ARG A 219 -8.49 17.88 1.75
C ARG A 219 -8.32 19.38 1.61
N GLY A 220 -9.13 20.14 2.33
CA GLY A 220 -9.11 21.61 2.37
C GLY A 220 -10.43 22.24 1.92
N ASP A 221 -10.44 23.57 1.87
CA ASP A 221 -11.61 24.32 1.40
C ASP A 221 -11.67 24.30 -0.13
N ILE A 222 -12.33 23.26 -0.65
CA ILE A 222 -12.45 22.98 -2.07
C ILE A 222 -13.94 22.89 -2.44
N ALA A 223 -14.31 23.47 -3.58
CA ALA A 223 -15.66 23.37 -4.13
C ALA A 223 -15.87 21.99 -4.77
N THR A 224 -17.00 21.34 -4.49
CA THR A 224 -17.30 20.00 -5.03
C THR A 224 -17.33 20.00 -6.55
N GLN A 225 -17.93 21.03 -7.17
CA GLN A 225 -17.97 21.17 -8.62
C GLN A 225 -16.58 21.20 -9.26
N GLU A 226 -15.62 21.89 -8.64
CA GLU A 226 -14.25 21.99 -9.17
C GLU A 226 -13.57 20.61 -9.17
N VAL A 227 -13.81 19.80 -8.13
CA VAL A 227 -13.30 18.41 -8.08
C VAL A 227 -13.96 17.55 -9.15
N ASP A 228 -15.28 17.63 -9.28
CA ASP A 228 -16.02 16.82 -10.26
C ASP A 228 -15.59 17.14 -11.70
N ASP A 229 -15.38 18.43 -12.01
CA ASP A 229 -14.89 18.88 -13.31
C ASP A 229 -13.47 18.36 -13.61
N GLU A 230 -12.56 18.40 -12.63
CA GLU A 230 -11.19 17.88 -12.79
C GLU A 230 -11.16 16.35 -12.91
N ILE A 231 -11.98 15.63 -12.15
CA ILE A 231 -12.10 14.17 -12.27
C ILE A 231 -12.67 13.78 -13.64
N ALA A 232 -13.67 14.52 -14.15
CA ALA A 232 -14.20 14.29 -15.49
C ALA A 232 -13.14 14.48 -16.59
N LYS A 233 -12.29 15.52 -16.46
CA LYS A 233 -11.15 15.74 -17.38
C LYS A 233 -10.15 14.59 -17.33
N VAL A 234 -9.82 14.09 -16.13
CA VAL A 234 -8.92 12.94 -15.97
C VAL A 234 -9.52 11.69 -16.62
N GLN A 235 -10.81 11.40 -16.36
CA GLN A 235 -11.50 10.25 -16.94
C GLN A 235 -11.46 10.29 -18.47
N GLN A 236 -11.67 11.47 -19.07
CA GLN A 236 -11.62 11.64 -20.51
C GLN A 236 -10.19 11.49 -21.06
N LYS A 237 -9.20 12.08 -20.38
CA LYS A 237 -7.80 12.08 -20.80
C LYS A 237 -7.16 10.67 -20.72
N LEU A 238 -7.50 9.91 -19.68
CA LEU A 238 -6.94 8.59 -19.39
C LEU A 238 -7.89 7.46 -19.78
N ALA A 239 -8.89 7.71 -20.62
CA ALA A 239 -9.94 6.73 -20.93
C ALA A 239 -9.41 5.38 -21.44
N GLU A 240 -8.29 5.38 -22.17
CA GLU A 240 -7.63 4.17 -22.68
C GLU A 240 -6.80 3.45 -21.59
N ASP A 241 -6.33 4.19 -20.59
CA ASP A 241 -5.57 3.67 -19.44
C ASP A 241 -6.47 3.04 -18.37
N PHE A 242 -7.78 3.22 -18.46
CA PHE A 242 -8.77 2.57 -17.59
C PHE A 242 -9.37 1.33 -18.25
N VAL A 243 -9.73 0.35 -17.43
CA VAL A 243 -10.53 -0.78 -17.91
C VAL A 243 -11.95 -0.35 -18.27
N GLN A 244 -12.43 -0.77 -19.44
CA GLN A 244 -13.73 -0.34 -19.98
C GLN A 244 -14.92 -1.06 -19.32
N TRP A 245 -14.69 -2.23 -18.73
CA TRP A 245 -15.74 -3.05 -18.12
C TRP A 245 -16.14 -2.61 -16.70
N ILE A 246 -15.39 -1.69 -16.07
CA ILE A 246 -15.81 -1.00 -14.84
C ILE A 246 -16.26 0.41 -15.19
N PRO A 247 -17.58 0.69 -15.26
CA PRO A 247 -18.05 2.06 -15.42
C PRO A 247 -17.83 2.87 -14.14
N ASN A 248 -17.60 4.19 -14.28
CA ASN A 248 -17.49 5.13 -13.15
C ASN A 248 -16.48 4.68 -12.08
N ASN A 249 -15.30 4.31 -12.54
CA ASN A 249 -14.23 3.68 -11.76
C ASN A 249 -13.35 4.64 -10.95
N ILE A 250 -13.55 5.95 -11.09
CA ILE A 250 -12.95 6.96 -10.21
C ILE A 250 -13.97 7.42 -9.17
N LYS A 251 -13.58 7.42 -7.89
CA LYS A 251 -14.31 8.05 -6.80
C LYS A 251 -13.53 9.24 -6.25
N SER A 252 -14.21 10.32 -5.95
CA SER A 252 -13.65 11.45 -5.21
C SER A 252 -14.16 11.43 -3.77
N SER A 253 -13.42 12.03 -2.84
CA SER A 253 -13.89 12.39 -1.50
C SER A 253 -13.32 13.75 -1.11
N ILE A 254 -14.04 14.51 -0.29
CA ILE A 254 -13.67 15.88 0.06
C ILE A 254 -13.78 16.07 1.57
N ILE A 255 -12.63 16.22 2.23
CA ILE A 255 -12.51 16.51 3.65
C ILE A 255 -12.27 18.01 3.83
N THR A 256 -13.07 18.69 4.64
CA THR A 256 -12.97 20.15 4.80
C THR A 256 -11.72 20.58 5.59
N VAL A 257 -11.20 19.71 6.45
CA VAL A 257 -10.05 20.00 7.30
C VAL A 257 -8.74 19.81 6.53
N PRO A 258 -7.98 20.89 6.24
CA PRO A 258 -6.70 20.80 5.54
C PRO A 258 -5.61 20.17 6.42
N PRO A 259 -4.50 19.72 5.84
CA PRO A 259 -3.29 19.38 6.59
C PRO A 259 -2.64 20.63 7.24
N ASN A 260 -1.75 20.42 8.22
CA ASN A 260 -1.15 21.52 8.99
C ASN A 260 -0.28 22.48 8.16
N ASP A 261 0.39 21.97 7.13
CA ASP A 261 1.42 22.73 6.39
C ASP A 261 0.96 23.29 5.05
N VAL A 262 -0.19 22.83 4.54
CA VAL A 262 -0.72 23.19 3.22
C VAL A 262 -2.21 23.48 3.30
N LYS A 263 -2.68 24.44 2.51
CA LYS A 263 -4.11 24.79 2.47
C LYS A 263 -4.99 23.73 1.82
N MET A 264 -4.39 22.92 0.95
CA MET A 264 -5.06 21.84 0.26
C MET A 264 -4.09 20.71 -0.06
N SER A 265 -4.60 19.48 -0.11
CA SER A 265 -3.86 18.29 -0.49
C SER A 265 -4.77 17.28 -1.18
N GLY A 266 -4.20 16.42 -2.00
CA GLY A 266 -4.84 15.26 -2.57
C GLY A 266 -4.10 13.98 -2.16
N THR A 267 -4.85 12.94 -1.83
CA THR A 267 -4.33 11.59 -1.60
C THR A 267 -4.96 10.67 -2.62
N PHE A 268 -4.12 9.95 -3.34
CA PHE A 268 -4.53 9.06 -4.41
C PHE A 268 -4.37 7.61 -3.95
N VAL A 269 -5.38 6.80 -4.20
CA VAL A 269 -5.35 5.36 -4.00
C VAL A 269 -5.93 4.72 -5.26
N ALA A 270 -5.16 3.85 -5.91
CA ALA A 270 -5.63 3.18 -7.11
C ALA A 270 -5.30 1.69 -7.10
N ASN A 271 -6.23 0.93 -7.63
CA ASN A 271 -6.01 -0.45 -8.02
C ASN A 271 -5.64 -0.46 -9.50
N THR A 272 -4.40 -0.85 -9.80
CA THR A 272 -3.86 -0.83 -11.16
C THR A 272 -3.09 -2.10 -11.45
N THR A 273 -3.23 -2.63 -12.66
CA THR A 273 -2.48 -3.81 -13.10
C THR A 273 -0.97 -3.54 -13.20
N ALA A 274 -0.55 -2.27 -13.23
CA ALA A 274 0.86 -1.89 -13.21
C ALA A 274 1.60 -2.38 -11.95
N LEU A 275 0.89 -2.66 -10.85
CA LEU A 275 1.46 -3.26 -9.63
C LEU A 275 2.08 -4.64 -9.86
N LYS A 276 1.69 -5.36 -10.93
CA LYS A 276 2.34 -6.61 -11.35
C LYS A 276 3.86 -6.47 -11.46
N GLY A 277 4.36 -5.29 -11.86
CA GLY A 277 5.78 -5.00 -11.96
C GLY A 277 6.52 -5.08 -10.62
N VAL A 278 5.87 -4.73 -9.51
CA VAL A 278 6.46 -4.87 -8.15
C VAL A 278 6.63 -6.35 -7.80
N PHE A 279 5.58 -7.14 -8.00
CA PHE A 279 5.57 -8.57 -7.72
C PHE A 279 6.56 -9.34 -8.60
N GLN A 280 6.65 -8.98 -9.89
CA GLN A 280 7.62 -9.55 -10.82
C GLN A 280 9.07 -9.30 -10.38
N ARG A 281 9.41 -8.10 -9.88
CA ARG A 281 10.76 -7.81 -9.35
C ARG A 281 11.11 -8.69 -8.15
N ILE A 282 10.16 -8.88 -7.24
CA ILE A 282 10.35 -9.71 -6.05
C ILE A 282 10.49 -11.18 -6.45
N SER A 283 9.59 -11.72 -7.27
CA SER A 283 9.68 -13.12 -7.75
C SER A 283 10.98 -13.37 -8.53
N ALA A 284 11.43 -12.43 -9.37
CA ALA A 284 12.71 -12.57 -10.07
C ALA A 284 13.92 -12.61 -9.12
N SER A 285 13.89 -11.80 -8.06
CA SER A 285 14.96 -11.78 -7.05
C SER A 285 14.94 -13.05 -6.18
N PHE A 286 13.75 -13.48 -5.77
CA PHE A 286 13.51 -14.76 -5.10
C PHE A 286 14.06 -15.93 -5.93
N ALA A 287 13.69 -16.03 -7.21
CA ALA A 287 14.08 -17.13 -8.08
C ALA A 287 15.61 -17.24 -8.24
N LYS A 288 16.31 -16.10 -8.32
CA LYS A 288 17.79 -16.07 -8.38
C LYS A 288 18.42 -16.65 -7.11
N MET A 289 17.88 -16.33 -5.94
CA MET A 289 18.37 -16.85 -4.66
C MET A 289 18.01 -18.32 -4.47
N TYR A 290 16.76 -18.67 -4.74
CA TYR A 290 16.20 -20.00 -4.56
C TYR A 290 16.89 -21.04 -5.45
N LYS A 291 17.19 -20.68 -6.71
CA LYS A 291 17.96 -21.54 -7.63
C LYS A 291 19.33 -21.96 -7.07
N ARG A 292 19.96 -21.11 -6.25
CA ARG A 292 21.25 -21.39 -5.61
C ARG A 292 21.11 -22.00 -4.21
N LYS A 293 19.88 -22.17 -3.73
CA LYS A 293 19.56 -22.58 -2.36
C LYS A 293 20.26 -21.72 -1.29
N ALA A 294 20.54 -20.46 -1.62
CA ALA A 294 21.25 -19.55 -0.72
C ALA A 294 20.38 -19.27 0.50
N PHE A 295 20.97 -19.31 1.71
CA PHE A 295 20.33 -19.00 2.99
C PHE A 295 19.08 -19.82 3.38
N LEU A 296 18.67 -20.83 2.59
CA LEU A 296 17.49 -21.66 2.89
C LEU A 296 17.58 -22.38 4.24
N HIS A 297 18.79 -22.79 4.66
CA HIS A 297 19.00 -23.49 5.92
C HIS A 297 18.57 -22.66 7.16
N TRP A 298 18.56 -21.32 7.07
CA TRP A 298 18.06 -20.46 8.15
C TRP A 298 16.55 -20.55 8.34
N TYR A 299 15.80 -20.90 7.29
CA TYR A 299 14.35 -21.02 7.37
C TYR A 299 13.96 -22.45 7.75
N LYS A 300 14.61 -23.44 7.13
CA LYS A 300 14.44 -24.86 7.48
C LYS A 300 14.80 -25.15 8.94
N GLY A 301 15.83 -24.49 9.47
CA GLY A 301 16.24 -24.62 10.86
C GLY A 301 15.16 -24.20 11.87
N GLU A 302 14.19 -23.40 11.44
CA GLU A 302 13.05 -22.94 12.25
C GLU A 302 11.78 -23.78 12.00
N GLY A 303 11.89 -24.90 11.29
CA GLY A 303 10.78 -25.84 11.05
C GLY A 303 10.01 -25.64 9.75
N MET A 304 10.40 -24.68 8.90
CA MET A 304 9.73 -24.38 7.63
C MET A 304 10.10 -25.39 6.52
N ASP A 305 9.11 -25.86 5.75
CA ASP A 305 9.34 -26.76 4.62
C ASP A 305 9.83 -25.99 3.37
N GLU A 306 10.66 -26.63 2.54
CA GLU A 306 11.02 -26.12 1.22
C GLU A 306 9.80 -25.99 0.30
N MET A 307 8.76 -26.80 0.49
CA MET A 307 7.51 -26.72 -0.28
C MET A 307 6.79 -25.38 -0.09
N GLU A 308 6.82 -24.79 1.11
CA GLU A 308 6.18 -23.49 1.39
C GLU A 308 6.78 -22.35 0.55
N PHE A 309 8.09 -22.42 0.26
CA PHE A 309 8.75 -21.48 -0.64
C PHE A 309 8.21 -21.59 -2.07
N GLN A 310 8.02 -22.82 -2.55
CA GLN A 310 7.52 -23.07 -3.90
C GLN A 310 6.05 -22.64 -4.03
N GLU A 311 5.23 -22.92 -3.03
CA GLU A 311 3.84 -22.51 -2.97
C GLU A 311 3.72 -20.98 -2.95
N SER A 312 4.52 -20.30 -2.12
CA SER A 312 4.50 -18.84 -2.04
C SER A 312 4.92 -18.17 -3.35
N ASP A 313 5.99 -18.65 -4.01
CA ASP A 313 6.40 -18.13 -5.32
C ASP A 313 5.37 -18.45 -6.42
N LYS A 314 4.73 -19.62 -6.36
CA LYS A 314 3.64 -19.96 -7.28
C LYS A 314 2.46 -19.01 -7.09
N ASN A 315 2.00 -18.79 -5.86
CA ASN A 315 0.88 -17.88 -5.59
C ASN A 315 1.21 -16.43 -6.02
N LEU A 316 2.46 -16.00 -5.86
CA LEU A 316 2.91 -14.69 -6.33
C LEU A 316 2.90 -14.59 -7.87
N ARG A 317 3.29 -15.65 -8.59
CA ARG A 317 3.22 -15.69 -10.06
C ARG A 317 1.78 -15.76 -10.55
N ASP A 318 0.93 -16.52 -9.88
CA ASP A 318 -0.50 -16.59 -10.20
C ASP A 318 -1.14 -15.21 -10.04
N LEU A 319 -0.80 -14.46 -8.97
CA LEU A 319 -1.23 -13.06 -8.80
C LEU A 319 -0.76 -12.15 -9.96
N VAL A 320 0.48 -12.30 -10.42
CA VAL A 320 1.00 -11.55 -11.58
C VAL A 320 0.20 -11.88 -12.84
N THR A 321 -0.11 -13.15 -13.06
CA THR A 321 -0.95 -13.60 -14.18
C THR A 321 -2.35 -13.03 -14.08
N GLU A 322 -2.98 -13.06 -12.89
CA GLU A 322 -4.30 -12.48 -12.69
C GLU A 322 -4.33 -10.97 -13.02
N TYR A 323 -3.32 -10.20 -12.62
CA TYR A 323 -3.20 -8.80 -13.02
C TYR A 323 -3.01 -8.62 -14.54
N GLN A 324 -2.27 -9.52 -15.19
CA GLN A 324 -2.09 -9.50 -16.65
C GLN A 324 -3.41 -9.81 -17.37
N ASP A 325 -4.14 -10.83 -16.92
CA ASP A 325 -5.41 -11.26 -17.51
C ASP A 325 -6.52 -10.19 -17.38
N LYS A 326 -6.42 -9.28 -16.39
CA LYS A 326 -7.38 -8.17 -16.22
C LYS A 326 -6.97 -6.88 -16.95
N GLN A 327 -5.77 -6.84 -17.52
CA GLN A 327 -5.29 -5.71 -18.30
C GLN A 327 -5.78 -5.75 -19.76
N ASP A 328 -5.81 -6.95 -20.32
CA ASP A 328 -6.21 -7.25 -21.69
C ASP A 328 -7.75 -7.24 -21.83
#